data_AF-A0A815KC40-F1
#
_entry.id   AF-A0A815KC40-F1
#
_cell.length_a   1.000
_cell.length_b   1.000
_cell.length_c   1.000
_cell.angle_alpha   90.00
_cell.angle_beta   90.00
_cell.angle_gamma   90.00
#
_symmetry.space_group_name_H-M   'P 1'
#
loop_
_entity.id
_entity.type
_entity.pdbx_description
1 polymer ?
#
loop_
_entity_poly.entity_id
_entity_poly.type
_entity_poly.pdbx_seq_one_letter_code
_entity_poly.pdbx_strand_id
1 'polypeptide(L)'
;MSAERSAFSCDTFVVLPPLTDSNFCIFGKNSDRPENEVQEVIFVSDEHTSDNKDYVQCTHIQVPQISKTYRCVLSKPAWCWGAEMGANEHGVCIGNEAVFSKVPYETRENALTGLDIVR
;
A
#
# COMPACT_ATOMS: atom_id res chain seq x y z
N MET A 1 -2.11 -20.29 30.58
CA MET A 1 -1.45 -19.42 29.58
C MET A 1 -2.54 -18.54 29.00
N SER A 2 -2.61 -17.27 29.40
CA SER A 2 -3.46 -16.31 28.71
C SER A 2 -2.95 -16.19 27.28
N ALA A 3 -3.79 -16.43 26.28
CA ALA A 3 -3.49 -15.99 24.93
C ALA A 3 -3.32 -14.47 25.02
N GLU A 4 -2.09 -13.98 24.89
CA GLU A 4 -1.85 -12.56 24.69
C GLU A 4 -2.70 -12.17 23.48
N ARG A 5 -3.69 -11.30 23.71
CA ARG A 5 -4.39 -10.66 22.61
C ARG A 5 -3.39 -9.70 21.98
N SER A 6 -2.66 -10.18 20.98
CA SER A 6 -1.96 -9.33 20.04
C SER A 6 -2.97 -8.29 19.54
N ALA A 7 -2.62 -7.01 19.64
CA ALA A 7 -3.42 -5.94 19.10
C ALA A 7 -3.40 -6.08 17.57
N PHE A 8 -4.49 -6.60 17.01
CA PHE A 8 -4.69 -6.68 15.57
C PHE A 8 -5.45 -5.42 15.16
N SER A 9 -4.73 -4.46 14.59
CA SER A 9 -5.27 -3.17 14.16
C SER A 9 -4.63 -2.79 12.84
N CYS A 10 -5.47 -2.73 11.81
CA CYS A 10 -5.21 -2.01 10.58
C CYS A 10 -6.20 -0.84 10.67
N ASP A 11 -5.67 0.37 10.82
CA ASP A 11 -6.48 1.55 11.07
C ASP A 11 -5.95 2.70 10.25
N THR A 12 -6.86 3.42 9.60
CA THR A 12 -6.56 4.58 8.78
C THR A 12 -7.31 5.79 9.31
N PHE A 13 -6.63 6.94 9.39
CA PHE A 13 -7.26 8.22 9.71
C PHE A 13 -6.81 9.32 8.76
N VAL A 14 -7.69 10.32 8.61
CA VAL A 14 -7.38 11.55 7.87
C VAL A 14 -7.81 12.76 8.68
N VAL A 15 -6.97 13.80 8.68
CA VAL A 15 -7.31 15.12 9.21
C VAL A 15 -7.22 16.12 8.08
N LEU A 16 -8.35 16.74 7.75
CA LEU A 16 -8.46 17.67 6.63
C LEU A 16 -8.29 19.12 7.10
N PRO A 17 -7.86 20.04 6.22
CA PRO A 17 -7.94 21.47 6.49
C PRO A 17 -9.38 21.90 6.80
N PRO A 18 -9.61 22.88 7.69
CA PRO A 18 -8.61 23.67 8.41
C PRO A 18 -8.25 23.10 9.80
N LEU A 19 -8.46 21.80 10.03
CA LEU A 19 -8.29 21.18 11.36
C LEU A 19 -6.82 20.94 11.76
N THR A 20 -5.86 21.46 10.98
CA THR A 20 -4.42 21.32 11.21
C THR A 20 -3.75 22.68 11.24
N ASP A 21 -2.71 22.85 12.08
CA ASP A 21 -2.02 24.14 12.33
C ASP A 21 -1.35 24.77 11.10
N SER A 22 -1.41 24.13 9.93
CA SER A 22 -0.84 24.63 8.68
C SER A 22 -1.71 24.37 7.44
N ASN A 23 -3.00 24.04 7.61
CA ASN A 23 -3.90 23.67 6.50
C ASN A 23 -3.35 22.55 5.61
N PHE A 24 -2.57 21.64 6.17
CA PHE A 24 -2.16 20.40 5.50
C PHE A 24 -3.18 19.29 5.74
N CYS A 25 -3.31 18.39 4.77
CA CYS A 25 -3.96 17.10 4.98
C CYS A 25 -2.98 16.17 5.71
N ILE A 26 -3.41 15.56 6.83
CA ILE A 26 -2.65 14.51 7.50
C ILE A 26 -3.32 13.18 7.20
N PHE A 27 -2.56 12.25 6.61
CA PHE A 27 -2.97 10.87 6.41
C PHE A 27 -2.11 9.98 7.31
N GLY A 28 -2.74 9.09 8.07
CA GLY A 28 -2.04 8.12 8.90
C GLY A 28 -2.66 6.74 8.76
N LYS A 29 -1.79 5.72 8.71
CA LYS A 29 -2.17 4.32 8.63
C LYS A 29 -1.28 3.48 9.54
N ASN A 30 -1.90 2.65 10.37
CA ASN A 30 -1.22 1.62 11.15
C ASN A 30 -1.34 0.27 10.44
N SER A 31 -0.24 -0.47 10.37
CA SER A 31 -0.21 -1.80 9.77
C SER A 31 -0.46 -2.88 10.82
N ASP A 32 -1.35 -3.81 10.51
CA ASP A 32 -1.60 -5.05 11.26
C ASP A 32 -0.56 -6.16 10.94
N ARG A 33 0.60 -5.77 10.41
CA ARG A 33 1.62 -6.72 9.94
C ARG A 33 2.34 -7.37 11.10
N PRO A 34 2.78 -8.63 10.94
CA PRO A 34 3.50 -9.34 12.00
C PRO A 34 4.73 -8.56 12.47
N GLU A 35 4.99 -8.57 13.78
CA GLU A 35 6.08 -7.81 14.40
C GLU A 35 7.47 -8.11 13.80
N ASN A 36 7.67 -9.34 13.34
CA ASN A 36 8.94 -9.78 12.75
C ASN A 36 9.02 -9.58 11.23
N GLU A 37 8.00 -8.99 10.60
CA GLU A 37 8.02 -8.69 9.18
C GLU A 37 8.72 -7.34 8.93
N VAL A 38 9.77 -7.37 8.10
CA VAL A 38 10.50 -6.16 7.73
C VAL A 38 9.61 -5.24 6.91
N GLN A 39 9.44 -4.01 7.41
CA GLN A 39 8.80 -2.90 6.70
C GLN A 39 9.89 -1.94 6.18
N GLU A 40 9.93 -1.74 4.87
CA GLU A 40 10.86 -0.87 4.18
C GLU A 40 10.18 0.45 3.83
N VAL A 41 10.92 1.55 3.97
CA VAL A 41 10.55 2.84 3.37
C VAL A 41 11.43 3.05 2.15
N ILE A 42 10.83 3.00 0.97
CA ILE A 42 11.55 3.09 -0.30
C ILE A 42 11.10 4.31 -1.10
N PHE A 43 12.02 4.83 -1.91
CA PHE A 43 11.70 5.79 -2.96
C PHE A 43 11.67 5.04 -4.30
N VAL A 44 10.57 5.18 -5.02
CA VAL A 44 10.41 4.67 -6.38
C VAL A 44 10.50 5.87 -7.32
N SER A 45 11.46 5.84 -8.24
CA SER A 45 11.59 6.86 -9.28
C SER A 45 10.44 6.76 -10.29
N ASP A 46 10.20 7.84 -11.02
CA ASP A 46 9.39 7.82 -12.23
C ASP A 46 10.08 6.90 -13.24
N GLU A 47 9.31 5.95 -13.76
CA GLU A 47 9.74 5.12 -14.87
C GLU A 47 8.96 5.58 -16.10
N HIS A 48 9.70 6.14 -17.06
CA HIS A 48 9.33 5.99 -18.46
C HIS A 48 9.80 4.59 -18.86
N THR A 49 8.89 3.64 -18.91
CA THR A 49 9.23 2.34 -19.46
C THR A 49 9.64 2.54 -20.92
N SER A 50 10.91 2.26 -21.23
CA SER A 50 11.32 2.02 -22.61
C SER A 50 10.33 1.04 -23.24
N ASP A 51 9.92 1.26 -24.49
CA ASP A 51 8.80 0.64 -25.22
C ASP A 51 8.71 -0.91 -25.26
N ASN A 52 9.51 -1.63 -24.47
CA ASN A 52 9.69 -3.08 -24.48
C ASN A 52 9.18 -3.80 -23.21
N LYS A 53 8.39 -3.15 -22.34
CA LYS A 53 7.71 -3.83 -21.22
C LYS A 53 6.20 -3.67 -21.35
N ASP A 54 5.55 -4.66 -21.96
CA ASP A 54 4.08 -4.73 -22.06
C ASP A 54 3.41 -5.04 -20.71
N TYR A 55 4.16 -5.64 -19.77
CA TYR A 55 3.67 -6.10 -18.48
C TYR A 55 4.64 -5.79 -17.34
N VAL A 56 4.10 -5.64 -16.14
CA VAL A 56 4.85 -5.57 -14.89
C VAL A 56 4.48 -6.77 -14.00
N GLN A 57 5.49 -7.38 -13.39
CA GLN A 57 5.31 -8.45 -12.41
C GLN A 57 4.98 -7.83 -11.05
N CYS A 58 3.75 -8.02 -10.57
CA CYS A 58 3.34 -7.73 -9.20
C CYS A 58 3.69 -8.92 -8.28
N THR A 59 3.10 -8.96 -7.08
CA THR A 59 3.43 -10.00 -6.09
C THR A 59 3.13 -11.43 -6.57
N HIS A 60 1.97 -11.66 -7.22
CA HIS A 60 1.57 -13.00 -7.68
C HIS A 60 1.27 -13.10 -9.18
N ILE A 61 0.87 -11.99 -9.82
CA ILE A 61 0.46 -11.97 -11.22
C ILE A 61 1.14 -10.83 -11.99
N GLN A 62 1.01 -10.88 -13.32
CA GLN A 62 1.40 -9.77 -14.19
C GLN A 62 0.19 -8.94 -14.57
N VAL A 63 0.39 -7.63 -14.68
CA VAL A 63 -0.61 -6.68 -15.20
C VAL A 63 -0.03 -5.87 -16.35
N PRO A 64 -0.87 -5.38 -17.27
CA PRO A 64 -0.41 -4.50 -18.34
C PRO A 64 0.30 -3.27 -17.77
N GLN A 65 1.48 -2.97 -18.30
CA GLN A 65 2.30 -1.85 -17.82
C GLN A 65 1.93 -0.56 -18.57
N ILE A 66 1.79 0.53 -17.82
CA ILE A 66 1.58 1.86 -18.39
C ILE A 66 2.90 2.52 -18.78
N SER A 67 2.86 3.44 -19.75
CA SER A 67 4.06 4.09 -20.31
C SER A 67 4.73 5.12 -19.40
N LYS A 68 4.03 5.57 -18.36
CA LYS A 68 4.52 6.58 -17.42
C LYS A 68 4.00 6.34 -16.02
N THR A 69 4.91 6.26 -15.05
CA THR A 69 4.59 6.26 -13.62
C THR A 69 5.05 7.56 -12.97
N TYR A 70 4.55 7.82 -11.76
CA TYR A 70 4.97 8.95 -10.94
C TYR A 70 5.92 8.51 -9.84
N ARG A 71 6.81 9.42 -9.42
CA ARG A 71 7.69 9.21 -8.28
C ARG A 71 6.86 9.06 -7.01
N CYS A 72 7.19 8.09 -6.18
CA CYS A 72 6.52 7.89 -4.90
C CYS A 72 7.47 7.44 -3.80
N VAL A 73 7.10 7.75 -2.56
CA VAL A 73 7.66 7.14 -1.36
C VAL A 73 6.64 6.12 -0.87
N LEU A 74 7.10 4.89 -0.64
CA LEU A 74 6.25 3.77 -0.22
C LEU A 74 6.76 3.20 1.11
N SER A 75 5.83 2.78 1.96
CA SER A 75 6.08 1.88 3.10
C SER A 75 5.55 0.50 2.73
N LYS A 76 6.39 -0.55 2.75
CA LYS A 76 6.01 -1.89 2.29
C LYS A 76 6.66 -3.04 3.06
N PRO A 77 6.02 -4.22 3.16
CA PRO A 77 6.69 -5.47 3.48
C PRO A 77 7.83 -5.74 2.50
N ALA A 78 8.96 -6.23 2.98
CA ALA A 78 10.14 -6.45 2.13
C ALA A 78 9.88 -7.42 0.95
N TRP A 79 9.01 -8.41 1.15
CA TRP A 79 8.78 -9.51 0.19
C TRP A 79 7.81 -9.19 -0.95
N CYS A 80 6.94 -8.17 -0.82
CA CYS A 80 5.91 -7.88 -1.82
C CYS A 80 6.38 -6.85 -2.87
N TRP A 81 5.70 -6.79 -4.01
CA TRP A 81 5.93 -5.75 -5.02
C TRP A 81 5.24 -4.43 -4.66
N GLY A 82 4.01 -4.52 -4.13
CA GLY A 82 3.17 -3.40 -3.72
C GLY A 82 3.59 -2.76 -2.39
N ALA A 83 2.65 -2.06 -1.75
CA ALA A 83 2.92 -1.30 -0.54
C ALA A 83 1.72 -1.24 0.42
N GLU A 84 2.01 -0.93 1.69
CA GLU A 84 1.00 -0.66 2.71
C GLU A 84 0.37 0.70 2.54
N MET A 85 1.24 1.69 2.30
CA MET A 85 0.88 3.07 2.13
C MET A 85 1.98 3.81 1.37
N GLY A 86 1.64 4.97 0.82
CA GLY A 86 2.60 5.83 0.18
C GLY A 86 2.02 7.15 -0.26
N ALA A 87 2.90 8.01 -0.77
CA ALA A 87 2.56 9.28 -1.36
C ALA A 87 3.37 9.53 -2.63
N ASN A 88 2.75 10.14 -3.64
CA ASN A 88 3.43 10.49 -4.89
C ASN A 88 3.84 11.97 -4.94
N GLU A 89 4.61 12.33 -5.97
CA GLU A 89 5.08 13.70 -6.22
C GLU A 89 3.96 14.74 -6.45
N HIS A 90 2.72 14.30 -6.67
CA HIS A 90 1.54 15.14 -6.85
C HIS A 90 0.73 15.33 -5.55
N GLY A 91 1.24 14.86 -4.42
CA GLY A 91 0.57 15.00 -3.12
C GLY A 91 -0.64 14.07 -2.94
N VAL A 92 -0.73 13.00 -3.74
CA VAL A 92 -1.74 11.96 -3.56
C VAL A 92 -1.19 10.92 -2.60
N CYS A 93 -1.92 10.67 -1.51
CA CYS A 93 -1.64 9.61 -0.55
C CYS A 93 -2.64 8.46 -0.70
N ILE A 94 -2.17 7.24 -0.51
CA ILE A 94 -2.98 6.02 -0.52
C ILE A 94 -2.45 5.05 0.53
N GLY A 95 -3.35 4.26 1.12
CA GLY A 95 -3.00 3.10 1.93
C GLY A 95 -4.07 2.03 1.79
N ASN A 96 -3.67 0.77 1.88
CA ASN A 96 -4.63 -0.34 1.91
C ASN A 96 -5.11 -0.57 3.35
N GLU A 97 -6.31 -1.14 3.46
CA GLU A 97 -6.99 -1.38 4.72
C GLU A 97 -7.60 -2.78 4.71
N ALA A 98 -7.51 -3.47 5.85
CA ALA A 98 -8.06 -4.82 5.97
C ALA A 98 -9.57 -4.75 6.16
N VAL A 99 -10.33 -5.24 5.17
CA VAL A 99 -11.80 -5.23 5.23
C VAL A 99 -12.32 -6.56 5.77
N PHE A 100 -12.89 -6.53 6.98
CA PHE A 100 -13.60 -7.68 7.57
C PHE A 100 -15.09 -7.60 7.27
N SER A 101 -15.56 -8.40 6.31
CA SER A 101 -16.96 -8.42 5.88
C SER A 101 -17.75 -9.60 6.46
N LYS A 102 -19.06 -9.40 6.65
CA LYS A 102 -20.01 -10.49 6.95
C LYS A 102 -20.39 -11.31 5.71
N VAL A 103 -20.16 -10.76 4.52
CA VAL A 103 -20.44 -11.44 3.25
C VAL A 103 -19.22 -12.28 2.88
N PRO A 104 -19.38 -13.58 2.62
CA PRO A 104 -18.29 -14.41 2.12
C PRO A 104 -17.75 -13.84 0.81
N TYR A 105 -16.43 -13.84 0.66
CA TYR A 105 -15.77 -13.51 -0.59
C TYR A 105 -14.91 -14.69 -1.03
N GLU A 106 -14.75 -14.85 -2.33
CA GLU A 106 -13.87 -15.87 -2.89
C GLU A 106 -12.42 -15.43 -2.74
N THR A 107 -11.63 -16.20 -2.01
CA THR A 107 -10.17 -16.06 -2.01
C THR A 107 -9.61 -16.62 -3.32
N ARG A 108 -8.74 -15.86 -3.99
CA ARG A 108 -8.03 -16.28 -5.20
C ARG A 108 -6.54 -16.29 -4.94
N GLU A 109 -5.88 -17.39 -5.28
CA GLU A 109 -4.42 -17.54 -5.07
C GLU A 109 -3.61 -16.70 -6.07
N ASN A 110 -4.07 -16.60 -7.32
CA ASN A 110 -3.41 -15.85 -8.40
C ASN A 110 -4.16 -14.55 -8.70
N ALA A 111 -4.10 -13.60 -7.76
CA ALA A 111 -4.74 -12.29 -7.89
C ALA A 111 -3.85 -11.18 -7.36
N LEU A 112 -4.18 -9.93 -7.69
CA LEU A 112 -3.60 -8.77 -7.01
C LEU A 112 -3.98 -8.79 -5.53
N THR A 113 -2.99 -8.50 -4.69
CA THR A 113 -3.22 -8.27 -3.26
C THR A 113 -3.67 -6.83 -3.03
N GLY A 114 -4.22 -6.54 -1.83
CA GLY A 114 -4.49 -5.16 -1.43
C GLY A 114 -3.22 -4.28 -1.45
N LEU A 115 -2.06 -4.88 -1.15
CA LEU A 115 -0.75 -4.22 -1.22
C LEU A 115 -0.39 -3.84 -2.66
N ASP A 116 -0.64 -4.73 -3.63
CA ASP A 116 -0.33 -4.47 -5.04
C ASP A 116 -1.14 -3.30 -5.58
N ILE A 117 -2.39 -3.10 -5.13
CA ILE A 117 -3.26 -2.01 -5.60
C ILE A 117 -2.74 -0.62 -5.18
N VAL A 118 -1.93 -0.54 -4.12
CA VAL A 118 -1.36 0.73 -3.65
C VAL A 118 -0.33 1.32 -4.64
N ARG A 119 0.25 0.49 -5.52
CA ARG A 119 1.36 0.85 -6.41
C ARG A 119 0.95 0.78 -7.88
#